data_AF-A0A250INA0-F1
#
_entry.id   AF-A0A250INA0-F1
#
_cell.length_a   1.000
_cell.length_b   1.000
_cell.length_c   1.000
_cell.angle_alpha   90.00
_cell.angle_beta   90.00
_cell.angle_gamma   90.00
#
_symmetry.space_group_name_H-M   'P 1'
#
loop_
_entity.id
_entity.type
_entity.pdbx_description
1 polymer ?
#
loop_
_entity_poly.entity_id
_entity_poly.type
_entity_poly.pdbx_seq_one_letter_code
_entity_poly.pdbx_strand_id
1 'polypeptide(L)'
;MKKWADYLVTKVSYAPTGSHIVALRVRSDKGDEAGQEETLSFNDVVLRILLGTTFITVTWSATGWVKGAPVELSLRTRRDATAKDNLSNLPRF
;
A
#
# COMPACT_ATOMS: atom_id res chain seq x y z
N MET A 1 -11.26 0.30 16.13
CA MET A 1 -11.12 1.18 14.96
C MET A 1 -12.18 0.81 13.94
N LYS A 2 -12.80 1.79 13.27
CA LYS A 2 -13.69 1.48 12.14
C LYS A 2 -12.82 1.07 10.94
N LYS A 3 -13.22 0.03 10.21
CA LYS A 3 -12.57 -0.41 8.97
C LYS A 3 -12.31 0.79 8.04
N TRP A 4 -11.08 0.96 7.60
CA TRP A 4 -10.62 2.02 6.71
C TRP A 4 -10.54 1.59 5.25
N ALA A 5 -10.12 0.35 4.99
CA ALA A 5 -9.99 -0.24 3.65
C ALA A 5 -10.10 -1.78 3.75
N ASP A 6 -9.85 -2.54 2.69
CA ASP A 6 -9.72 -4.00 2.77
C ASP A 6 -8.31 -4.42 3.23
N TYR A 7 -7.31 -3.64 2.83
CA TYR A 7 -5.91 -3.85 3.18
C TYR A 7 -5.22 -2.57 3.64
N LEU A 8 -4.38 -2.72 4.65
CA LEU A 8 -3.50 -1.71 5.22
C LEU A 8 -2.08 -1.95 4.72
N VAL A 9 -1.53 -1.02 3.93
CA VAL A 9 -0.14 -1.07 3.44
C VAL A 9 0.78 -0.49 4.50
N THR A 10 1.72 -1.31 4.99
CA THR A 10 2.63 -0.93 6.09
C THR A 10 4.04 -0.62 5.59
N LYS A 11 4.50 -1.30 4.53
CA LYS A 11 5.85 -1.15 3.96
C LYS A 11 5.86 -1.41 2.47
N VAL A 12 6.90 -0.90 1.80
CA VAL A 12 7.14 -1.12 0.37
C VAL A 12 8.57 -1.61 0.13
N SER A 13 8.77 -2.43 -0.90
CA SER A 13 10.08 -2.85 -1.34
C SER A 13 10.31 -2.37 -2.78
N TYR A 14 11.50 -1.83 -3.04
CA TYR A 14 11.88 -1.31 -4.35
C TYR A 14 12.79 -2.30 -5.06
N ALA A 15 12.81 -2.24 -6.39
CA ALA A 15 13.78 -2.96 -7.19
C ALA A 15 15.21 -2.64 -6.73
N PRO A 16 16.21 -3.52 -6.98
CA PRO A 16 17.60 -3.27 -6.58
C PRO A 16 18.17 -1.93 -7.08
N THR A 17 17.66 -1.44 -8.21
CA THR A 17 18.03 -0.14 -8.79
C THR A 17 17.33 1.06 -8.13
N GLY A 18 16.39 0.83 -7.20
CA GLY A 18 15.57 1.84 -6.55
C GLY A 18 14.53 2.52 -7.46
N SER A 19 14.40 2.07 -8.70
CA SER A 19 13.63 2.77 -9.74
C SER A 19 12.11 2.60 -9.64
N HIS A 20 11.63 1.49 -9.07
CA HIS A 20 10.20 1.19 -8.95
C HIS A 20 9.92 0.24 -7.78
N ILE A 21 8.67 0.23 -7.31
CA ILE A 21 8.19 -0.67 -6.26
C ILE A 21 7.98 -2.07 -6.88
N VAL A 22 8.49 -3.09 -6.21
CA VAL A 22 8.34 -4.51 -6.63
C VAL A 22 7.37 -5.27 -5.74
N ALA A 23 7.29 -4.91 -4.46
CA ALA A 23 6.42 -5.58 -3.50
C ALA A 23 5.95 -4.63 -2.40
N LEU A 24 4.82 -4.97 -1.78
CA LEU A 24 4.19 -4.24 -0.70
C LEU A 24 3.88 -5.22 0.43
N ARG A 25 4.19 -4.83 1.68
CA ARG A 25 3.67 -5.53 2.85
C ARG A 25 2.33 -4.92 3.22
N VAL A 26 1.34 -5.79 3.29
CA VAL A 26 -0.04 -5.44 3.58
C VAL A 26 -0.55 -6.27 4.75
N ARG A 27 -1.56 -5.75 5.45
CA ARG A 27 -2.32 -6.47 6.47
C ARG A 27 -3.79 -6.33 6.16
N SER A 28 -4.58 -7.39 6.31
CA SER A 28 -6.03 -7.27 6.18
C SER A 28 -6.58 -6.33 7.25
N ASP A 29 -7.45 -5.41 6.86
CA ASP A 29 -8.12 -4.52 7.81
C ASP A 29 -9.36 -5.22 8.38
N LYS A 30 -9.29 -5.65 9.65
CA LYS A 30 -10.41 -6.27 10.36
C LYS A 30 -11.22 -5.24 11.14
N GLY A 31 -11.04 -3.96 10.88
CA GLY A 31 -11.62 -2.87 11.66
C GLY A 31 -10.81 -2.63 12.93
N ASP A 32 -11.10 -3.36 13.99
CA ASP A 32 -10.48 -3.14 15.30
C ASP A 32 -9.00 -3.57 15.36
N GLU A 33 -8.59 -4.46 14.46
CA GLU A 33 -7.26 -5.04 14.44
C GLU A 33 -6.70 -5.14 13.01
N ALA A 34 -5.38 -5.09 12.90
CA ALA A 34 -4.70 -5.45 11.66
C ALA A 34 -4.45 -6.97 11.64
N GLY A 35 -4.84 -7.61 10.55
CA GLY A 35 -4.61 -9.03 10.33
C GLY A 35 -3.14 -9.41 10.16
N GLN A 36 -2.94 -10.65 9.72
CA GLN A 36 -1.61 -11.16 9.40
C GLN A 36 -0.95 -10.31 8.32
N GLU A 37 0.37 -10.14 8.45
CA GLU A 37 1.18 -9.49 7.42
C GLU A 37 1.38 -10.43 6.23
N GLU A 38 1.02 -9.95 5.05
CA GLU A 38 1.19 -10.60 3.76
C GLU A 38 2.09 -9.72 2.89
N THR A 39 2.90 -10.34 2.02
CA THR A 39 3.65 -9.61 1.00
C THR A 39 2.98 -9.84 -0.34
N LEU A 40 2.54 -8.75 -0.98
CA LEU A 40 1.96 -8.77 -2.32
C LEU A 40 2.94 -8.15 -3.30
N SER A 41 3.01 -8.70 -4.52
CA SER A 41 3.73 -8.02 -5.59
C SER A 41 2.98 -6.75 -6.01
N PHE A 42 3.69 -5.81 -6.64
CA PHE A 42 3.04 -4.62 -7.21
C PHE A 42 1.91 -5.02 -8.18
N ASN A 43 2.12 -6.05 -9.00
CA ASN A 43 1.12 -6.54 -9.95
C ASN A 43 -0.12 -7.11 -9.24
N ASP A 44 0.06 -7.84 -8.13
CA ASP A 44 -1.08 -8.37 -7.36
C ASP A 44 -1.90 -7.24 -6.74
N VAL A 45 -1.24 -6.20 -6.21
CA VAL A 45 -1.93 -5.01 -5.70
C VAL A 45 -2.69 -4.31 -6.81
N VAL A 46 -2.09 -4.16 -8.00
CA VAL A 46 -2.75 -3.57 -9.16
C VAL A 46 -4.01 -4.35 -9.52
N LEU A 47 -3.90 -5.67 -9.67
CA LEU A 47 -5.03 -6.54 -10.01
C LEU A 47 -6.13 -6.46 -8.95
N ARG A 48 -5.80 -6.46 -7.66
CA ARG A 48 -6.78 -6.36 -6.58
C ARG A 48 -7.51 -5.01 -6.59
N ILE A 49 -6.81 -3.91 -6.83
CA ILE A 49 -7.45 -2.58 -6.98
C ILE A 49 -8.41 -2.58 -8.18
N LEU A 50 -8.00 -3.16 -9.32
CA LEU A 50 -8.87 -3.29 -10.50
C LEU A 50 -10.10 -4.17 -10.24
N LEU A 51 -10.00 -5.15 -9.35
CA LEU A 51 -11.11 -5.98 -8.87
C LEU A 51 -11.98 -5.28 -7.80
N GLY A 52 -11.68 -4.01 -7.46
CA GLY A 52 -12.45 -3.22 -6.49
C GLY A 52 -11.97 -3.33 -5.04
N THR A 53 -10.83 -3.99 -4.79
CA THR A 53 -10.24 -4.07 -3.45
C THR A 53 -9.64 -2.72 -3.06
N THR A 54 -9.94 -2.24 -1.86
CA THR A 54 -9.43 -0.97 -1.36
C THR A 54 -8.17 -1.13 -0.52
N PHE A 55 -7.21 -0.25 -0.72
CA PHE A 55 -5.94 -0.22 0.00
C PHE A 55 -5.73 1.15 0.63
N ILE A 56 -5.17 1.19 1.84
CA ILE A 56 -4.78 2.43 2.50
C ILE A 56 -3.40 2.29 3.14
N THR A 57 -2.60 3.35 3.09
CA THR A 57 -1.32 3.35 3.79
C THR A 57 -1.52 3.57 5.28
N VAL A 58 -0.72 2.89 6.10
CA VAL A 58 -0.71 3.09 7.56
C VAL A 58 0.73 3.13 8.07
N THR A 59 0.95 3.90 9.13
CA THR A 59 2.23 3.94 9.84
C THR A 59 2.02 3.60 11.30
N TRP A 60 2.97 2.90 11.92
CA TRP A 60 2.90 2.60 13.34
C TRP A 60 3.51 3.76 14.14
N SER A 61 2.70 4.36 15.01
CA SER A 61 3.14 5.36 16.00
C SER A 61 3.26 4.73 17.39
N ALA A 62 3.78 5.47 18.37
CA ALA A 62 3.89 5.01 19.76
C ALA A 62 2.54 4.54 20.36
N THR A 63 1.42 5.06 19.85
CA THR A 63 0.07 4.78 20.36
C THR A 63 -0.76 3.86 19.44
N GLY A 64 -0.18 3.37 18.34
CA GLY A 64 -0.84 2.45 17.40
C GLY A 64 -0.81 2.91 15.93
N TRP A 65 -1.64 2.28 15.11
CA TRP A 65 -1.74 2.56 13.67
C TRP A 65 -2.32 3.95 13.40
N VAL A 66 -1.61 4.74 12.58
CA VAL A 66 -2.05 6.02 12.06
C VAL A 66 -2.46 5.85 10.60
N LYS A 67 -3.70 6.25 10.31
CA LYS A 67 -4.27 6.23 8.95
C LYS A 67 -3.49 7.21 8.06
N GLY A 68 -2.99 6.69 6.95
CA GLY A 68 -2.38 7.47 5.88
C GLY A 68 -3.39 7.79 4.77
N ALA A 69 -2.96 7.63 3.53
CA ALA A 69 -3.70 7.98 2.34
C ALA A 69 -4.14 6.72 1.56
N PRO A 70 -5.29 6.76 0.86
CA PRO A 70 -5.73 5.64 0.02
C PRO A 70 -4.70 5.37 -1.08
N VAL A 71 -4.47 4.11 -1.40
CA VAL A 71 -3.60 3.73 -2.51
C VAL A 71 -4.46 3.70 -3.78
N GLU A 72 -4.17 4.61 -4.69
CA GLU A 72 -4.88 4.72 -5.96
C GLU A 72 -3.93 4.40 -7.11
N LEU A 73 -4.44 3.66 -8.10
CA LEU A 73 -3.75 3.50 -9.38
C LEU A 73 -4.03 4.72 -10.25
N SER A 74 -3.03 5.59 -10.44
CA SER A 74 -3.11 6.55 -11.54
C SER A 74 -2.87 5.81 -12.86
N LEU A 75 -3.92 5.62 -13.68
CA LEU A 75 -3.83 5.07 -15.03
C LEU A 75 -3.16 6.03 -16.03
N ARG A 76 -2.06 6.69 -15.63
CA ARG A 76 -1.32 7.57 -16.54
C ARG A 76 -0.37 6.73 -17.39
N THR A 77 -0.46 6.95 -18.70
CA THR A 77 0.41 6.34 -19.71
C THR A 77 1.87 6.68 -19.42
N ARG A 78 2.77 5.74 -19.71
CA ARG A 78 4.24 5.69 -19.43
C ARG A 78 5.07 6.97 -19.70
N ARG A 79 4.49 8.05 -20.24
CA ARG A 79 5.17 9.29 -20.62
C ARG A 79 5.21 10.35 -19.52
N ASP A 80 4.36 10.24 -18.48
CA ASP A 80 4.40 11.12 -17.31
C ASP A 80 5.24 10.46 -16.20
N ALA A 81 6.49 10.89 -16.04
CA ALA A 81 7.45 10.37 -15.06
C ALA A 81 7.14 10.74 -13.59
N THR A 82 5.87 10.94 -13.24
CA THR A 82 5.42 11.25 -11.88
C THR A 82 4.30 10.28 -11.52
N ALA A 83 4.68 9.06 -11.13
CA ALA A 83 3.77 8.15 -10.45
C ALA A 83 3.37 8.83 -9.12
N LYS A 84 2.15 9.37 -9.06
CA LYS A 84 1.62 9.93 -7.81
C LYS A 84 1.04 8.79 -6.99
N ASP A 85 1.91 7.88 -6.56
CA ASP A 85 1.55 6.86 -5.59
C ASP A 85 1.64 7.44 -4.17
N ASN A 86 0.68 7.11 -3.30
CA ASN A 86 0.72 7.49 -1.89
C ASN A 86 1.70 6.61 -1.08
N LEU A 87 2.65 5.97 -1.77
CA LEU A 87 3.53 4.93 -1.24
C LEU A 87 4.95 5.45 -0.93
N SER A 88 5.31 6.63 -1.45
CA SER A 88 6.64 7.21 -1.33
C SER A 88 7.10 7.51 0.11
N ASN A 89 6.17 7.66 1.06
CA ASN A 89 6.46 7.93 2.48
C ASN A 89 6.49 6.67 3.37
N LEU A 90 6.40 5.48 2.79
CA LEU A 90 6.35 4.23 3.57
C LEU A 90 7.75 3.69 3.90
N PRO A 91 7.91 3.02 5.06
CA PRO A 91 9.12 2.30 5.39
C PRO A 91 9.48 1.24 4.34
N ARG A 92 10.78 1.06 4.10
CA ARG A 92 11.30 0.06 3.16
C ARG A 92 11.66 -1.24 3.86
N PHE A 93 11.61 -2.37 3.14
CA PHE A 93 12.07 -3.68 3.62
C PHE A 93 12.76 -4.48 2.52
#